data_AF-A0A1S1P6N9-F1
#
_entry.id   AF-A0A1S1P6N9-F1
#
_cell.length_a   1.000
_cell.length_b   1.000
_cell.length_c   1.000
_cell.angle_alpha   90.00
_cell.angle_beta   90.00
_cell.angle_gamma   90.00
#
_symmetry.space_group_name_H-M   'P 1'
#
loop_
_entity.id
_entity.type
_entity.pdbx_description
1 polymer ?
#
loop_
_entity_poly.entity_id
_entity_poly.type
_entity_poly.pdbx_seq_one_letter_code
_entity_poly.pdbx_strand_id
1 'polypeptide(L)'
;MSNVTVERGILVVGAGLAGAVHARQLADAGIRVRVIDRRSHIAGNAFDEVGSHGVRVHKYGPHLFHTANRKVLDYIQRFAEWVPYTHRVKAVLPSGVLVPLPINLDTINIVFGTKLANEEEARRHLTSIAAPIVRPANAAEYLASQIGLQLRDLFFRPYTKKMWSLDLEEMNADVVKRLPLRFDRNDSYFADTDTQVMPRDGYASFVASMLGHPLIEVSLNTSFDHAMLNDFDHCFASLAIDEFYGFCDGELPYRSIRFHHRTEQLPSDSGLWKEQADATFSVINFTDNGPFTRETSWARLPHHIHERTGYTTITKEEPCDYRDNDYERYYPVKTADGVNEEIYTRYKRRSEADSNRITFIGRCGTYRYLDMDQVINQSLMGVQRWLAARGVQSR
;
A
#
# COMPACT_ATOMS: atom_id res chain seq x y z
N MET A 1 5.90 -25.91 32.75
CA MET A 1 5.48 -24.98 31.69
C MET A 1 4.76 -23.84 32.40
N SER A 2 5.42 -22.70 32.61
CA SER A 2 4.85 -21.56 33.31
C SER A 2 3.87 -20.85 32.37
N ASN A 3 2.58 -20.89 32.70
CA ASN A 3 1.58 -20.02 32.09
C ASN A 3 2.01 -18.58 32.38
N VAL A 4 2.44 -17.83 31.37
CA VAL A 4 2.68 -16.40 31.51
C VAL A 4 1.30 -15.74 31.55
N THR A 5 0.84 -15.40 32.74
CA THR A 5 -0.37 -14.57 32.92
C THR A 5 -0.04 -13.15 32.47
N VAL A 6 -0.70 -12.70 31.40
CA VAL A 6 -0.74 -11.27 31.06
C VAL A 6 -1.65 -10.60 32.10
N GLU A 7 -1.06 -9.84 33.02
CA GLU A 7 -1.77 -9.23 34.13
C GLU A 7 -2.23 -7.80 33.78
N ARG A 8 -1.32 -7.02 33.18
CA ARG A 8 -1.52 -5.59 32.89
C ARG A 8 -2.05 -5.32 31.48
N GLY A 9 -2.09 -6.35 30.63
CA GLY A 9 -2.57 -6.25 29.25
C GLY A 9 -1.45 -5.86 28.28
N ILE A 10 -1.83 -5.62 27.03
CA ILE A 10 -0.91 -5.38 25.92
C ILE A 10 -1.19 -4.02 25.30
N LEU A 11 -0.12 -3.24 25.07
CA LEU A 11 -0.19 -2.02 24.30
C LEU A 11 0.00 -2.33 22.82
N VAL A 12 -0.81 -1.71 21.96
CA VAL A 12 -0.65 -1.69 20.52
C VAL A 12 -0.58 -0.24 20.07
N VAL A 13 0.55 0.15 19.48
CA VAL A 13 0.77 1.51 18.99
C VAL A 13 0.54 1.54 17.48
N GLY A 14 -0.51 2.26 17.07
CA GLY A 14 -1.00 2.40 15.71
C GLY A 14 -2.27 1.57 15.46
N ALA A 15 -3.34 2.25 15.03
CA ALA A 15 -4.64 1.67 14.71
C ALA A 15 -4.81 1.36 13.21
N GLY A 16 -3.70 1.20 12.48
CA GLY A 16 -3.69 0.65 11.12
C GLY A 16 -3.91 -0.87 11.09
N LEU A 17 -3.89 -1.47 9.90
CA LEU A 17 -4.14 -2.91 9.72
C LEU A 17 -3.25 -3.80 10.61
N ALA A 18 -1.96 -3.47 10.74
CA ALA A 18 -1.05 -4.25 11.57
C ALA A 18 -1.50 -4.28 13.03
N GLY A 19 -1.79 -3.12 13.61
CA GLY A 19 -2.24 -3.01 15.00
C GLY A 19 -3.62 -3.62 15.20
N ALA A 20 -4.56 -3.39 14.28
CA ALA A 20 -5.90 -3.97 14.35
C ALA A 20 -5.88 -5.51 14.33
N VAL A 21 -5.04 -6.14 13.49
CA VAL A 21 -4.89 -7.60 13.48
C VAL A 21 -4.31 -8.10 14.80
N HIS A 22 -3.24 -7.48 15.32
CA HIS A 22 -2.65 -7.89 16.60
C HIS A 22 -3.65 -7.75 17.74
N ALA A 23 -4.31 -6.59 17.84
CA ALA A 23 -5.31 -6.33 18.87
C ALA A 23 -6.44 -7.34 18.83
N ARG A 24 -7.00 -7.62 17.64
CA ARG A 24 -8.07 -8.60 17.47
C ARG A 24 -7.64 -10.00 17.88
N GLN A 25 -6.47 -10.46 17.45
CA GLN A 25 -5.99 -11.81 17.74
C GLN A 25 -5.64 -12.01 19.22
N LEU A 26 -5.06 -11.00 19.88
CA LEU A 26 -4.82 -11.02 21.33
C LEU A 26 -6.14 -11.06 22.10
N ALA A 27 -7.12 -10.26 21.68
CA ALA A 27 -8.42 -10.19 22.32
C ALA A 27 -9.24 -11.48 22.13
N ASP A 28 -9.20 -12.10 20.95
CA ASP A 28 -9.76 -13.44 20.69
C ASP A 28 -9.11 -14.50 21.61
N ALA A 29 -7.84 -14.30 22.02
CA ALA A 29 -7.14 -15.14 23.00
C ALA A 29 -7.42 -14.76 24.47
N GLY A 30 -8.36 -13.85 24.73
CA GLY A 30 -8.77 -13.43 26.07
C GLY A 30 -7.85 -12.39 26.73
N ILE A 31 -6.96 -11.75 25.97
CA ILE A 31 -6.00 -10.77 26.49
C ILE A 31 -6.58 -9.35 26.32
N ARG A 32 -6.47 -8.52 27.37
CA ARG A 32 -6.81 -7.10 27.31
C ARG A 32 -5.81 -6.33 26.47
N VAL A 33 -6.30 -5.48 25.58
CA VAL A 33 -5.48 -4.68 24.66
C VAL A 33 -5.88 -3.21 24.73
N ARG A 34 -4.87 -2.34 24.85
CA ARG A 34 -5.00 -0.90 24.61
C ARG A 34 -4.41 -0.58 23.24
N VAL A 35 -5.23 -0.06 22.34
CA VAL A 35 -4.77 0.46 21.05
C VAL A 35 -4.71 1.98 21.13
N ILE A 36 -3.57 2.56 20.78
CA ILE A 36 -3.42 4.02 20.67
C ILE A 36 -3.10 4.40 19.22
N ASP A 37 -3.59 5.56 18.77
CA ASP A 37 -3.13 6.17 17.52
C ASP A 37 -3.00 7.68 17.70
N ARG A 38 -1.94 8.26 17.13
CA ARG A 38 -1.72 9.71 17.14
C ARG A 38 -2.72 10.44 16.25
N ARG A 39 -3.29 9.76 15.24
CA ARG A 39 -4.32 10.32 14.36
C ARG A 39 -5.67 10.33 15.06
N SER A 40 -6.58 11.14 14.54
CA SER A 40 -7.96 11.27 15.02
C SER A 40 -8.89 10.15 14.53
N HIS A 41 -8.37 9.15 13.83
CA HIS A 41 -9.13 8.05 13.23
C HIS A 41 -8.34 6.74 13.22
N ILE A 42 -9.05 5.64 13.05
CA ILE A 42 -8.49 4.28 12.88
C ILE A 42 -8.10 4.02 11.42
N ALA A 43 -7.70 2.78 11.11
CA ALA A 43 -7.35 2.27 9.78
C ALA A 43 -6.04 2.80 9.17
N GLY A 44 -5.33 3.71 9.84
CA GLY A 44 -4.05 4.23 9.35
C GLY A 44 -4.19 4.81 7.95
N ASN A 45 -3.31 4.41 7.02
CA ASN A 45 -3.37 4.88 5.63
C ASN A 45 -4.58 4.34 4.85
N ALA A 46 -5.16 3.21 5.27
CA ALA A 46 -6.35 2.67 4.61
C ALA A 46 -7.62 3.46 4.96
N PHE A 47 -7.55 4.46 5.86
CA PHE A 47 -8.71 5.24 6.26
C PHE A 47 -9.41 5.90 5.08
N ASP A 48 -10.73 5.73 5.06
CA ASP A 48 -11.64 6.32 4.10
C ASP A 48 -12.78 7.04 4.82
N GLU A 49 -13.30 8.06 4.15
CA GLU A 49 -14.41 8.87 4.65
C GLU A 49 -15.36 9.22 3.51
N VAL A 50 -16.64 9.41 3.82
CA VAL A 50 -17.64 9.87 2.87
C VAL A 50 -17.72 11.39 2.98
N GLY A 51 -17.35 12.07 1.90
CA GLY A 51 -17.42 13.53 1.83
C GLY A 51 -18.86 14.05 1.75
N SER A 52 -19.04 15.36 1.89
CA SER A 52 -20.35 16.03 1.88
C SER A 52 -21.17 15.85 0.59
N HIS A 53 -20.54 15.43 -0.50
CA HIS A 53 -21.18 15.17 -1.78
C HIS A 53 -21.54 13.68 -1.99
N GLY A 54 -21.45 12.87 -0.94
CA GLY A 54 -21.82 11.46 -0.99
C GLY A 54 -20.79 10.56 -1.68
N VAL A 55 -19.54 11.00 -1.81
CA VAL A 55 -18.46 10.20 -2.42
C VAL A 55 -17.46 9.79 -1.35
N ARG A 56 -17.22 8.49 -1.23
CA ARG A 56 -16.17 7.90 -0.40
C ARG A 56 -14.81 8.14 -1.02
N VAL A 57 -13.90 8.66 -0.22
CA VAL A 57 -12.52 8.97 -0.60
C VAL A 57 -11.60 8.29 0.38
N HIS A 58 -10.55 7.63 -0.11
CA HIS A 58 -9.47 7.23 0.78
C HIS A 58 -8.58 8.44 0.99
N LYS A 59 -8.49 8.88 2.24
CA LYS A 59 -7.78 10.11 2.62
C LYS A 59 -6.30 10.08 2.23
N TYR A 60 -5.72 8.87 2.16
CA TYR A 60 -4.30 8.65 1.92
C TYR A 60 -4.02 7.84 0.64
N GLY A 61 -4.82 8.08 -0.40
CA GLY A 61 -4.68 7.45 -1.71
C GLY A 61 -5.40 6.11 -1.86
N PRO A 62 -5.52 5.60 -3.09
CA PRO A 62 -6.29 4.40 -3.37
C PRO A 62 -5.67 3.17 -2.68
N HIS A 63 -6.51 2.43 -1.95
CA HIS A 63 -6.15 1.21 -1.24
C HIS A 63 -7.01 0.09 -1.80
N LEU A 64 -6.37 -0.83 -2.50
CA LEU A 64 -7.03 -1.83 -3.32
C LEU A 64 -6.64 -3.20 -2.80
N PHE A 65 -7.61 -3.96 -2.29
CA PHE A 65 -7.30 -5.23 -1.66
C PHE A 65 -7.16 -6.32 -2.70
N HIS A 66 -6.00 -6.98 -2.71
CA HIS A 66 -5.72 -8.11 -3.57
C HIS A 66 -4.90 -9.13 -2.79
N THR A 67 -5.15 -10.42 -3.00
CA THR A 67 -4.32 -11.48 -2.41
C THR A 67 -4.55 -12.82 -3.10
N ALA A 68 -3.54 -13.67 -3.08
CA ALA A 68 -3.66 -15.11 -3.35
C ALA A 68 -3.68 -15.93 -2.04
N ASN A 69 -3.54 -15.30 -0.88
CA ASN A 69 -3.45 -15.99 0.39
C ASN A 69 -4.84 -16.28 0.98
N ARG A 70 -5.26 -17.54 0.89
CA ARG A 70 -6.57 -17.98 1.38
C ARG A 70 -6.79 -17.70 2.88
N LYS A 71 -5.76 -17.84 3.71
CA LYS A 71 -5.87 -17.56 5.17
C LYS A 71 -6.18 -16.08 5.43
N VAL A 72 -5.62 -15.19 4.62
CA VAL A 72 -5.92 -13.76 4.71
C VAL A 72 -7.36 -13.50 4.25
N LEU A 73 -7.81 -14.10 3.15
CA LEU A 73 -9.19 -13.97 2.68
C LEU A 73 -10.21 -14.46 3.72
N ASP A 74 -9.99 -15.64 4.29
CA ASP A 74 -10.87 -16.18 5.33
C ASP A 74 -10.87 -15.28 6.57
N TYR A 75 -9.73 -14.66 6.90
CA TYR A 75 -9.63 -13.74 8.02
C TYR A 75 -10.43 -12.44 7.80
N ILE A 76 -10.26 -11.77 6.65
CA ILE A 76 -10.90 -10.47 6.40
C ILE A 76 -12.43 -10.58 6.24
N GLN A 77 -12.93 -11.72 5.76
CA GLN A 77 -14.36 -11.98 5.58
C GLN A 77 -15.14 -12.00 6.91
N ARG A 78 -14.45 -12.14 8.05
CA ARG A 78 -15.07 -12.08 9.39
C ARG A 78 -15.55 -10.68 9.78
N PHE A 79 -15.05 -9.62 9.14
CA PHE A 79 -15.18 -8.24 9.63
C PHE A 79 -15.79 -7.26 8.63
N ALA A 80 -16.05 -7.69 7.40
CA ALA A 80 -16.71 -6.88 6.39
C ALA A 80 -17.33 -7.77 5.31
N GLU A 81 -18.35 -7.24 4.64
CA GLU A 81 -18.76 -7.77 3.34
C GLU A 81 -17.79 -7.26 2.26
N TRP A 82 -17.33 -8.16 1.40
CA TRP A 82 -16.35 -7.87 0.36
C TRP A 82 -16.98 -8.03 -1.02
N VAL A 83 -16.83 -7.00 -1.86
CA VAL A 83 -17.34 -7.01 -3.23
C VAL A 83 -16.21 -7.25 -4.23
N PRO A 84 -16.42 -8.02 -5.30
CA PRO A 84 -15.42 -8.18 -6.36
C PRO A 84 -15.07 -6.84 -7.03
N TYR A 85 -13.78 -6.63 -7.29
CA TYR A 85 -13.31 -5.48 -8.04
C TYR A 85 -12.01 -5.79 -8.77
N THR A 86 -12.00 -5.76 -10.10
CA THR A 86 -10.76 -5.87 -10.86
C THR A 86 -10.20 -4.47 -11.12
N HIS A 87 -9.07 -4.15 -10.48
CA HIS A 87 -8.46 -2.85 -10.66
C HIS A 87 -7.85 -2.71 -12.05
N ARG A 88 -8.12 -1.59 -12.72
CA ARG A 88 -7.55 -1.24 -14.03
C ARG A 88 -7.01 0.18 -14.02
N VAL A 89 -5.85 0.35 -14.65
CA VAL A 89 -5.12 1.62 -14.74
C VAL A 89 -4.86 1.94 -16.21
N LYS A 90 -4.93 3.23 -16.55
CA LYS A 90 -4.39 3.75 -17.82
C LYS A 90 -3.20 4.65 -17.54
N ALA A 91 -2.30 4.76 -18.50
CA ALA A 91 -1.31 5.83 -18.54
C ALA A 91 -1.67 6.80 -19.66
N VAL A 92 -1.54 8.10 -19.42
CA VAL A 92 -1.68 9.12 -20.46
C VAL A 92 -0.30 9.46 -21.02
N LEU A 93 -0.13 9.26 -22.32
CA LEU A 93 1.10 9.56 -23.05
C LEU A 93 1.26 11.08 -23.26
N PRO A 94 2.46 11.59 -23.60
CA PRO A 94 2.65 13.00 -23.94
C PRO A 94 1.78 13.49 -25.11
N SER A 95 1.35 12.57 -25.99
CA SER A 95 0.40 12.85 -27.08
C SER A 95 -1.05 13.03 -26.61
N GLY A 96 -1.36 12.78 -25.33
CA GLY A 96 -2.72 12.77 -24.78
C GLY A 96 -3.45 11.42 -24.94
N VAL A 97 -2.85 10.43 -25.61
CA VAL A 97 -3.45 9.10 -25.79
C VAL A 97 -3.40 8.30 -24.49
N LEU A 98 -4.51 7.66 -24.13
CA LEU A 98 -4.59 6.71 -23.01
C LEU A 98 -4.23 5.30 -23.46
N VAL A 99 -3.38 4.62 -22.69
CA VAL A 99 -2.95 3.24 -22.93
C VAL A 99 -3.07 2.39 -21.66
N PRO A 100 -3.30 1.07 -21.76
CA PRO A 100 -3.31 0.18 -20.59
C PRO A 100 -2.00 0.22 -19.79
N LEU A 101 -2.13 0.11 -18.46
CA LEU A 101 -1.03 -0.16 -17.55
C LEU A 101 -1.45 -1.30 -16.60
N PRO A 102 -0.66 -2.38 -16.42
CA PRO A 102 0.70 -2.63 -16.92
C PRO A 102 0.84 -2.65 -18.45
N ILE A 103 2.07 -2.46 -18.95
CA ILE A 103 2.35 -2.53 -20.39
C ILE A 103 1.96 -3.93 -20.88
N ASN A 104 1.06 -3.97 -21.86
CA ASN A 104 0.54 -5.18 -22.48
C ASN A 104 0.56 -5.07 -24.03
N LEU A 105 0.00 -6.05 -24.74
CA LEU A 105 -0.05 -6.07 -26.21
C LEU A 105 -0.67 -4.80 -26.81
N ASP A 106 -1.75 -4.29 -26.21
CA ASP A 106 -2.44 -3.09 -26.70
C ASP A 106 -1.57 -1.84 -26.52
N THR A 107 -0.87 -1.74 -25.38
CA THR A 107 0.09 -0.65 -25.13
C THR A 107 1.22 -0.68 -26.16
N ILE A 108 1.77 -1.86 -26.47
CA ILE A 108 2.82 -2.02 -27.48
C ILE A 108 2.31 -1.58 -28.85
N ASN A 109 1.14 -2.06 -29.28
CA ASN A 109 0.53 -1.68 -30.55
C ASN A 109 0.32 -0.17 -30.68
N ILE A 110 -0.17 0.48 -29.62
CA ILE A 110 -0.42 1.93 -29.63
C ILE A 110 0.88 2.72 -29.67
N VAL A 111 1.87 2.36 -28.84
CA VAL A 111 3.13 3.11 -28.74
C VAL A 111 3.98 3.00 -30.01
N PHE A 112 4.03 1.82 -30.63
CA PHE A 112 4.87 1.57 -31.80
C PHE A 112 4.11 1.63 -33.13
N GLY A 113 2.79 1.87 -33.12
CA GLY A 113 1.96 1.87 -34.33
C GLY A 113 1.91 0.50 -35.03
N THR A 114 2.09 -0.58 -34.27
CA THR A 114 2.11 -1.95 -34.79
C THR A 114 0.72 -2.59 -34.74
N LYS A 115 0.57 -3.77 -35.36
CA LYS A 115 -0.66 -4.56 -35.40
C LYS A 115 -0.39 -6.01 -34.98
N LEU A 116 0.35 -6.17 -33.88
CA LEU A 116 0.70 -7.46 -33.31
C LEU A 116 -0.58 -8.17 -32.85
N ALA A 117 -0.74 -9.43 -33.27
CA ALA A 117 -1.97 -10.19 -33.09
C ALA A 117 -2.00 -11.00 -31.79
N ASN A 118 -0.84 -11.43 -31.28
CA ASN A 118 -0.72 -12.41 -30.20
C ASN A 118 0.55 -12.19 -29.34
N GLU A 119 0.66 -12.97 -28.26
CA GLU A 119 1.77 -12.87 -27.30
C GLU A 119 3.15 -13.16 -27.92
N GLU A 120 3.24 -14.10 -28.85
CA GLU A 120 4.51 -14.46 -29.50
C GLU A 120 5.06 -13.29 -30.32
N GLU A 121 4.17 -12.59 -31.04
CA GLU A 121 4.52 -11.38 -31.78
C GLU A 121 4.94 -10.23 -30.86
N ALA A 122 4.25 -10.02 -29.74
CA ALA A 122 4.66 -9.04 -28.72
C ALA A 122 6.03 -9.36 -28.12
N ARG A 123 6.28 -10.63 -27.76
CA ARG A 123 7.58 -11.07 -27.24
C ARG A 123 8.69 -10.82 -28.24
N ARG A 124 8.51 -11.25 -29.50
CA ARG A 124 9.50 -11.03 -30.57
C ARG A 124 9.76 -9.54 -30.80
N HIS A 125 8.71 -8.73 -30.78
CA HIS A 125 8.86 -7.28 -30.93
C HIS A 125 9.68 -6.67 -29.78
N LEU A 126 9.31 -6.95 -28.52
CA LEU A 126 10.05 -6.45 -27.36
C LEU A 126 11.51 -6.94 -27.33
N THR A 127 11.76 -8.21 -27.67
CA THR A 127 13.13 -8.74 -27.80
C THR A 127 13.92 -8.01 -28.89
N SER A 128 13.29 -7.63 -30.00
CA SER A 128 13.97 -6.93 -31.10
C SER A 128 14.40 -5.49 -30.77
N ILE A 129 13.73 -4.85 -29.81
CA ILE A 129 14.02 -3.46 -29.38
C ILE A 129 14.75 -3.40 -28.03
N ALA A 130 14.89 -4.53 -27.36
CA ALA A 130 15.57 -4.63 -26.08
C ALA A 130 17.06 -4.30 -26.23
N ALA A 131 17.61 -3.59 -25.25
CA ALA A 131 19.05 -3.35 -25.17
C ALA A 131 19.78 -4.67 -24.86
N PRO A 132 20.91 -4.99 -25.53
CA PRO A 132 21.63 -6.25 -25.36
C PRO A 132 22.47 -6.25 -24.06
N ILE A 133 21.80 -6.14 -22.91
CA ILE A 133 22.43 -6.06 -21.59
C ILE A 133 22.15 -7.36 -20.83
N VAL A 134 23.20 -8.17 -20.64
CA VAL A 134 23.09 -9.49 -20.00
C VAL A 134 23.00 -9.39 -18.47
N ARG A 135 23.66 -8.39 -17.87
CA ARG A 135 23.76 -8.21 -16.42
C ARG A 135 23.46 -6.75 -16.05
N PRO A 136 22.18 -6.38 -15.92
CA PRO A 136 21.81 -5.00 -15.61
C PRO A 136 22.24 -4.61 -14.20
N ALA A 137 22.94 -3.49 -14.08
CA ALA A 137 23.45 -2.97 -12.81
C ALA A 137 22.41 -2.16 -12.02
N ASN A 138 21.40 -1.60 -12.70
CA ASN A 138 20.38 -0.72 -12.12
C ASN A 138 19.02 -0.89 -12.80
N ALA A 139 18.01 -0.14 -12.34
CA ALA A 139 16.66 -0.19 -12.90
C ALA A 139 16.60 0.28 -14.37
N ALA A 140 17.42 1.26 -14.77
CA ALA A 140 17.45 1.78 -16.13
C ALA A 140 17.87 0.71 -17.15
N GLU A 141 18.96 -0.01 -16.83
CA GLU A 141 19.50 -1.09 -17.66
C GLU A 141 18.57 -2.29 -17.69
N TYR A 142 17.98 -2.66 -16.54
CA TYR A 142 17.02 -3.75 -16.47
C TYR A 142 15.82 -3.48 -17.37
N LEU A 143 15.19 -2.31 -17.26
CA LEU A 143 14.06 -1.96 -18.11
C LEU A 143 14.46 -1.88 -19.59
N ALA A 144 15.61 -1.28 -19.90
CA ALA A 144 16.10 -1.24 -21.28
C ALA A 144 16.28 -2.64 -21.88
N SER A 145 16.76 -3.61 -21.11
CA SER A 145 16.95 -5.00 -21.57
C SER A 145 15.67 -5.81 -21.66
N GLN A 146 14.58 -5.37 -21.04
CA GLN A 146 13.30 -6.09 -21.07
C GLN A 146 12.27 -5.48 -22.04
N ILE A 147 12.18 -4.14 -22.10
CA ILE A 147 11.13 -3.41 -22.84
C ILE A 147 11.67 -2.38 -23.83
N GLY A 148 12.99 -2.25 -23.95
CA GLY A 148 13.63 -1.26 -24.81
C GLY A 148 13.60 0.16 -24.23
N LEU A 149 14.38 1.05 -24.85
CA LEU A 149 14.57 2.42 -24.37
C LEU A 149 13.29 3.26 -24.43
N GLN A 150 12.49 3.11 -25.50
CA GLN A 150 11.29 3.93 -25.71
C GLN A 150 10.23 3.68 -24.63
N LEU A 151 9.89 2.43 -24.33
CA LEU A 151 8.92 2.13 -23.27
C LEU A 151 9.47 2.48 -21.88
N ARG A 152 10.76 2.24 -21.64
CA ARG A 152 11.43 2.67 -20.39
C ARG A 152 11.27 4.17 -20.17
N ASP A 153 11.64 4.97 -21.17
CA ASP A 153 11.69 6.43 -21.06
C ASP A 153 10.28 7.04 -21.06
N LEU A 154 9.30 6.36 -21.66
CA LEU A 154 7.92 6.80 -21.64
C LEU A 154 7.25 6.48 -20.30
N PHE A 155 7.29 5.24 -19.81
CA PHE A 155 6.47 4.82 -18.66
C PHE A 155 7.19 4.90 -17.32
N PHE A 156 8.51 4.73 -17.29
CA PHE A 156 9.25 4.53 -16.05
C PHE A 156 10.08 5.73 -15.68
N ARG A 157 10.83 6.33 -16.63
CA ARG A 157 11.76 7.44 -16.31
C ARG A 157 11.06 8.64 -15.66
N PRO A 158 10.05 9.29 -16.29
CA PRO A 158 9.39 10.45 -15.69
C PRO A 158 8.65 10.08 -14.40
N TYR A 159 7.95 8.94 -14.38
CA TYR A 159 7.21 8.48 -13.20
C TYR A 159 8.15 8.24 -12.01
N THR A 160 9.29 7.60 -12.26
CA THR A 160 10.29 7.30 -11.24
C THR A 160 10.90 8.57 -10.66
N LYS A 161 11.27 9.52 -11.54
CA LYS A 161 11.83 10.81 -11.10
C LYS A 161 10.85 11.56 -10.20
N LYS A 162 9.56 11.58 -10.54
CA LYS A 162 8.50 12.17 -9.71
C LYS A 162 8.34 11.43 -8.38
N MET A 163 8.17 10.10 -8.44
CA MET A 163 7.86 9.27 -7.28
C MET A 163 8.99 9.24 -6.25
N TRP A 164 10.23 9.12 -6.70
CA TRP A 164 11.39 8.82 -5.86
C TRP A 164 12.40 9.95 -5.77
N SER A 165 12.29 10.99 -6.60
CA SER A 165 13.33 12.04 -6.76
C SER A 165 14.70 11.47 -7.16
N LEU A 166 14.71 10.27 -7.76
CA LEU A 166 15.89 9.56 -8.25
C LEU A 166 15.74 9.30 -9.75
N ASP A 167 16.87 9.27 -10.45
CA ASP A 167 16.95 8.73 -11.80
C ASP A 167 16.94 7.20 -11.77
N LEU A 168 16.52 6.57 -12.86
CA LEU A 168 16.44 5.10 -12.95
C LEU A 168 17.82 4.44 -12.76
N GLU A 169 18.88 5.15 -13.10
CA GLU A 169 20.28 4.75 -12.95
C GLU A 169 20.72 4.66 -11.49
N GLU A 170 20.07 5.42 -10.59
CA GLU A 170 20.36 5.48 -9.16
C GLU A 170 19.57 4.44 -8.35
N MET A 171 18.62 3.75 -9.00
CA MET A 171 17.72 2.80 -8.34
C MET A 171 18.15 1.35 -8.52
N ASN A 172 18.02 0.57 -7.44
CA ASN A 172 18.21 -0.86 -7.49
C ASN A 172 17.20 -1.52 -8.46
N ALA A 173 17.67 -2.42 -9.32
CA ALA A 173 16.84 -3.12 -10.30
C ALA A 173 15.67 -3.90 -9.66
N ASP A 174 15.80 -4.35 -8.41
CA ASP A 174 14.74 -5.08 -7.69
C ASP A 174 13.45 -4.25 -7.52
N VAL A 175 13.55 -2.91 -7.52
CA VAL A 175 12.39 -2.02 -7.42
C VAL A 175 11.46 -2.14 -8.64
N VAL A 176 12.03 -2.42 -9.82
CA VAL A 176 11.30 -2.53 -11.09
C VAL A 176 11.10 -3.97 -11.55
N LYS A 177 11.93 -4.93 -11.10
CA LYS A 177 11.75 -6.38 -11.37
C LYS A 177 10.40 -6.93 -10.92
N ARG A 178 9.81 -6.32 -9.88
CA ARG A 178 8.47 -6.70 -9.39
C ARG A 178 7.32 -6.29 -10.31
N LEU A 179 7.58 -5.45 -11.32
CA LEU A 179 6.53 -4.96 -12.22
C LEU A 179 6.35 -5.99 -13.34
N PRO A 180 5.17 -6.63 -13.44
CA PRO A 180 4.95 -7.69 -14.43
C PRO A 180 4.93 -7.09 -15.84
N LEU A 181 5.65 -7.74 -16.75
CA LEU A 181 5.53 -7.48 -18.19
C LEU A 181 4.50 -8.43 -18.76
N ARG A 182 3.59 -7.88 -19.56
CA ARG A 182 2.54 -8.66 -20.20
C ARG A 182 2.67 -8.61 -21.70
N PHE A 183 2.38 -9.76 -22.29
CA PHE A 183 2.41 -9.94 -23.73
C PHE A 183 1.01 -10.24 -24.28
N ASP A 184 0.03 -10.42 -23.40
CA ASP A 184 -1.38 -10.62 -23.72
C ASP A 184 -2.15 -9.28 -23.69
N ARG A 185 -3.48 -9.34 -23.78
CA ARG A 185 -4.37 -8.15 -23.66
C ARG A 185 -4.94 -7.96 -22.25
N ASN A 186 -4.42 -8.67 -21.24
CA ASN A 186 -4.94 -8.56 -19.88
C ASN A 186 -4.55 -7.21 -19.28
N ASP A 187 -5.54 -6.40 -18.92
CA ASP A 187 -5.37 -5.06 -18.37
C ASP A 187 -5.64 -4.95 -16.86
N SER A 188 -5.89 -6.07 -16.17
CA SER A 188 -6.04 -6.12 -14.71
C SER A 188 -4.74 -5.71 -14.02
N TYR A 189 -4.69 -4.70 -13.16
CA TYR A 189 -3.42 -4.26 -12.56
C TYR A 189 -2.75 -5.35 -11.71
N PHE A 190 -3.55 -6.17 -11.03
CA PHE A 190 -3.09 -7.29 -10.19
C PHE A 190 -3.45 -8.65 -10.81
N ALA A 191 -2.87 -8.97 -11.97
CA ALA A 191 -3.18 -10.23 -12.67
C ALA A 191 -2.64 -11.48 -11.96
N ASP A 192 -1.61 -11.33 -11.12
CA ASP A 192 -0.98 -12.46 -10.42
C ASP A 192 -1.74 -12.87 -9.13
N THR A 193 -2.91 -12.27 -8.87
CA THR A 193 -3.72 -12.56 -7.69
C THR A 193 -5.11 -13.07 -8.08
N ASP A 194 -5.51 -14.21 -7.52
CA ASP A 194 -6.81 -14.83 -7.80
C ASP A 194 -7.99 -14.06 -7.19
N THR A 195 -7.76 -13.15 -6.24
CA THR A 195 -8.82 -12.41 -5.58
C THR A 195 -8.49 -10.94 -5.44
N GLN A 196 -9.34 -10.11 -6.03
CA GLN A 196 -9.36 -8.66 -5.85
C GLN A 196 -10.75 -8.24 -5.38
N VAL A 197 -10.80 -7.57 -4.24
CA VAL A 197 -12.06 -7.22 -3.56
C VAL A 197 -11.95 -5.85 -2.90
N MET A 198 -13.10 -5.25 -2.58
CA MET A 198 -13.19 -4.01 -1.81
C MET A 198 -14.20 -4.20 -0.67
N PRO A 199 -13.99 -3.60 0.51
CA PRO A 199 -14.98 -3.66 1.58
C PRO A 199 -16.21 -2.82 1.18
N ARG A 200 -17.40 -3.42 1.16
CA ARG A 200 -18.65 -2.76 0.75
C ARG A 200 -18.85 -1.42 1.50
N ASP A 201 -18.62 -1.44 2.80
CA ASP A 201 -18.82 -0.28 3.69
C ASP A 201 -17.52 0.48 3.98
N GLY A 202 -16.45 0.19 3.24
CA GLY A 202 -15.16 0.86 3.36
C GLY A 202 -14.23 0.32 4.43
N TYR A 203 -12.99 0.80 4.38
CA TYR A 203 -11.90 0.32 5.23
C TYR A 203 -12.02 0.80 6.68
N ALA A 204 -12.56 2.00 6.92
CA ALA A 204 -12.83 2.49 8.27
C ALA A 204 -13.85 1.58 8.98
N SER A 205 -14.92 1.16 8.29
CA SER A 205 -15.91 0.21 8.83
C SER A 205 -15.29 -1.17 9.10
N PHE A 206 -14.51 -1.69 8.14
CA PHE A 206 -13.79 -2.95 8.29
C PHE A 206 -12.86 -2.97 9.52
N VAL A 207 -12.03 -1.93 9.70
CA VAL A 207 -11.12 -1.84 10.84
C VAL A 207 -11.88 -1.58 12.15
N ALA A 208 -12.98 -0.82 12.12
CA ALA A 208 -13.85 -0.64 13.29
C ALA A 208 -14.41 -1.99 13.77
N SER A 209 -14.85 -2.86 12.85
CA SER A 209 -15.34 -4.20 13.20
C SER A 209 -14.24 -5.08 13.81
N MET A 210 -13.00 -5.00 13.30
CA MET A 210 -11.86 -5.69 13.90
C MET A 210 -11.56 -5.23 15.33
N LEU A 211 -11.63 -3.92 15.58
CA LEU A 211 -11.36 -3.32 16.89
C LEU A 211 -12.58 -3.38 17.83
N GLY A 212 -13.77 -3.68 17.33
CA GLY A 212 -15.01 -3.82 18.09
C GLY A 212 -15.07 -5.11 18.91
N HIS A 213 -14.24 -5.20 19.95
CA HIS A 213 -14.21 -6.33 20.87
C HIS A 213 -14.18 -5.83 22.34
N PRO A 214 -14.88 -6.48 23.29
CA PRO A 214 -14.97 -6.00 24.69
C PRO A 214 -13.63 -5.88 25.44
N LEU A 215 -12.60 -6.59 24.97
CA LEU A 215 -11.24 -6.55 25.53
C LEU A 215 -10.30 -5.57 24.82
N ILE A 216 -10.79 -4.82 23.83
CA ILE A 216 -9.99 -3.83 23.09
C ILE A 216 -10.51 -2.44 23.46
N GLU A 217 -9.61 -1.62 24.00
CA GLU A 217 -9.88 -0.20 24.23
C GLU A 217 -9.07 0.64 23.22
N VAL A 218 -9.72 1.52 22.48
CA VAL A 218 -9.07 2.38 21.46
C VAL A 218 -9.04 3.82 21.95
N SER A 219 -7.86 4.47 21.96
CA SER A 219 -7.75 5.92 22.13
C SER A 219 -6.98 6.58 21.00
N LEU A 220 -7.68 7.49 20.32
CA LEU A 220 -7.19 8.28 19.20
C LEU A 220 -6.61 9.60 19.70
N ASN A 221 -5.95 10.37 18.84
CA ASN A 221 -5.24 11.60 19.22
C ASN A 221 -4.25 11.39 20.40
N THR A 222 -3.69 10.19 20.50
CA THR A 222 -2.82 9.78 21.61
C THR A 222 -1.47 9.35 21.05
N SER A 223 -0.47 10.22 21.21
CA SER A 223 0.92 9.90 20.85
C SER A 223 1.52 8.88 21.81
N PHE A 224 2.44 8.06 21.32
CA PHE A 224 3.19 7.13 22.15
C PHE A 224 4.20 7.87 23.03
N ASP A 225 4.30 7.44 24.28
CA ASP A 225 5.34 7.87 25.22
C ASP A 225 6.04 6.63 25.81
N HIS A 226 7.37 6.67 25.94
CA HIS A 226 8.13 5.53 26.46
C HIS A 226 7.71 5.10 27.87
N ALA A 227 7.22 6.02 28.70
CA ALA A 227 6.74 5.71 30.05
C ALA A 227 5.53 4.76 30.03
N MET A 228 4.72 4.78 28.95
CA MET A 228 3.58 3.87 28.80
C MET A 228 4.01 2.40 28.81
N LEU A 229 5.24 2.08 28.40
CA LEU A 229 5.75 0.71 28.44
C LEU A 229 5.82 0.14 29.87
N ASN A 230 5.72 0.96 30.92
CA ASN A 230 5.71 0.50 32.31
C ASN A 230 4.34 -0.06 32.73
N ASP A 231 3.27 0.32 32.03
CA ASP A 231 1.89 0.00 32.37
C ASP A 231 1.37 -1.26 31.68
N PHE A 232 2.15 -1.86 30.78
CA PHE A 232 1.77 -3.03 29.99
C PHE A 232 2.85 -4.10 30.04
N ASP A 233 2.45 -5.37 29.85
CA ASP A 233 3.37 -6.50 29.88
C ASP A 233 4.17 -6.64 28.58
N HIS A 234 3.62 -6.12 27.48
CA HIS A 234 4.30 -6.07 26.18
C HIS A 234 3.69 -4.96 25.30
N CYS A 235 4.46 -4.50 24.32
CA CYS A 235 4.04 -3.54 23.32
C CYS A 235 4.24 -4.07 21.90
N PHE A 236 3.21 -4.00 21.06
CA PHE A 236 3.34 -4.13 19.61
C PHE A 236 3.33 -2.75 18.97
N ALA A 237 4.42 -2.37 18.32
CA ALA A 237 4.64 -1.01 17.85
C ALA A 237 4.67 -0.94 16.32
N SER A 238 3.73 -0.21 15.70
CA SER A 238 3.78 0.11 14.27
C SER A 238 4.34 1.50 13.95
N LEU A 239 4.86 2.23 14.95
CA LEU A 239 5.60 3.48 14.73
C LEU A 239 6.94 3.21 14.03
N ALA A 240 7.56 4.26 13.48
CA ALA A 240 8.85 4.15 12.83
C ALA A 240 9.93 3.74 13.85
N ILE A 241 10.71 2.71 13.52
CA ILE A 241 11.67 2.11 14.47
C ILE A 241 12.80 3.07 14.86
N ASP A 242 13.23 3.90 13.93
CA ASP A 242 14.22 4.96 14.16
C ASP A 242 13.69 6.04 15.11
N GLU A 243 12.43 6.46 14.94
CA GLU A 243 11.75 7.41 15.84
C GLU A 243 11.65 6.87 17.27
N PHE A 244 11.32 5.59 17.44
CA PHE A 244 11.30 4.94 18.76
C PHE A 244 12.66 5.00 19.46
N TYR A 245 13.76 4.82 18.74
CA TYR A 245 15.10 4.82 19.31
C TYR A 245 15.76 6.21 19.31
N GLY A 246 14.98 7.28 19.09
CA GLY A 246 15.48 8.65 19.11
C GLY A 246 16.55 8.90 18.03
N PHE A 247 16.43 8.23 16.88
CA PHE A 247 17.32 8.36 15.72
C PHE A 247 18.79 8.02 15.99
N CYS A 248 19.10 7.23 17.03
CA CYS A 248 20.46 6.99 17.51
C CYS A 248 21.40 6.31 16.51
N ASP A 249 20.87 5.55 15.55
CA ASP A 249 21.63 4.86 14.50
C ASP A 249 21.50 5.56 13.13
N GLY A 250 20.90 6.76 13.09
CA GLY A 250 20.57 7.54 11.90
C GLY A 250 19.07 7.53 11.57
N GLU A 251 18.62 8.50 10.77
CA GLU A 251 17.24 8.55 10.27
C GLU A 251 17.02 7.52 9.15
N LEU A 252 15.85 6.87 9.14
CA LEU A 252 15.43 6.04 8.02
C LEU A 252 14.56 6.87 7.06
N PRO A 253 15.01 7.13 5.81
CA PRO A 253 14.27 7.98 4.90
C PRO A 253 13.01 7.33 4.36
N TYR A 254 11.97 8.14 4.15
CA TYR A 254 10.72 7.74 3.52
C TYR A 254 10.31 8.72 2.42
N ARG A 255 9.69 8.21 1.35
CA ARG A 255 8.87 9.03 0.46
C ARG A 255 7.48 9.21 1.03
N SER A 256 6.90 10.35 0.68
CA SER A 256 5.55 10.72 1.01
C SER A 256 4.75 11.18 -0.20
N ILE A 257 3.46 11.41 0.00
CA ILE A 257 2.54 11.88 -1.03
C ILE A 257 1.60 12.91 -0.41
N ARG A 258 1.51 14.08 -1.03
CA ARG A 258 0.43 15.03 -0.80
C ARG A 258 -0.76 14.67 -1.69
N PHE A 259 -1.93 14.54 -1.08
CA PHE A 259 -3.17 14.19 -1.76
C PHE A 259 -4.00 15.43 -2.01
N HIS A 260 -4.23 15.73 -3.30
CA HIS A 260 -4.98 16.89 -3.74
C HIS A 260 -6.39 16.46 -4.14
N HIS A 261 -7.31 16.48 -3.18
CA HIS A 261 -8.71 16.15 -3.39
C HIS A 261 -9.46 17.31 -4.05
N ARG A 262 -10.18 17.04 -5.13
CA ARG A 262 -11.03 18.02 -5.80
C ARG A 262 -12.40 17.44 -6.05
N THR A 263 -13.43 18.17 -5.61
CA THR A 263 -14.81 17.88 -5.98
C THR A 263 -15.17 18.69 -7.21
N GLU A 264 -15.78 18.05 -8.19
CA GLU A 264 -16.18 18.67 -9.45
C GLU A 264 -17.58 18.21 -9.87
N GLN A 265 -18.29 19.12 -10.54
CA GLN A 265 -19.63 18.85 -11.04
C GLN A 265 -19.53 17.84 -12.19
N LEU A 266 -20.36 16.80 -12.13
CA LEU A 266 -20.44 15.85 -13.21
C LEU A 266 -21.33 16.39 -14.33
N PRO A 267 -20.88 16.35 -15.59
CA PRO A 267 -21.78 16.55 -16.72
C PRO A 267 -22.96 15.59 -16.62
N SER A 268 -24.18 16.08 -16.89
CA SER A 268 -25.41 15.30 -16.85
C SER A 268 -25.33 14.00 -17.67
N ASP A 269 -24.50 14.00 -18.71
CA ASP A 269 -24.35 12.90 -19.67
C ASP A 269 -23.05 12.09 -19.48
N SER A 270 -22.32 12.30 -18.38
CA SER A 270 -20.97 11.75 -18.19
C SER A 270 -20.87 10.23 -18.18
N GLY A 271 -21.99 9.50 -18.07
CA GLY A 271 -22.01 8.04 -18.01
C GLY A 271 -21.37 7.45 -16.75
N LEU A 272 -20.69 8.25 -15.92
CA LEU A 272 -20.06 7.83 -14.66
C LEU A 272 -21.06 7.31 -13.63
N TRP A 273 -22.34 7.64 -13.78
CA TRP A 273 -23.44 7.13 -12.97
C TRP A 273 -24.08 5.86 -13.52
N LYS A 274 -23.75 5.45 -14.75
CA LYS A 274 -24.14 4.15 -15.30
C LYS A 274 -23.23 3.10 -14.66
N GLU A 275 -23.85 2.01 -14.25
CA GLU A 275 -23.35 0.94 -13.36
C GLU A 275 -21.81 0.84 -13.22
N GLN A 276 -21.35 0.82 -11.97
CA GLN A 276 -19.95 0.60 -11.55
C GLN A 276 -19.29 -0.65 -12.18
N ALA A 277 -20.08 -1.53 -12.83
CA ALA A 277 -19.62 -2.69 -13.59
C ALA A 277 -18.88 -2.33 -14.90
N ASP A 278 -19.14 -1.16 -15.50
CA ASP A 278 -18.59 -0.77 -16.81
C ASP A 278 -17.43 0.25 -16.75
N ALA A 279 -16.96 0.62 -15.54
CA ALA A 279 -15.79 1.49 -15.41
C ALA A 279 -14.52 0.76 -15.91
N THR A 280 -14.04 1.14 -17.09
CA THR A 280 -12.87 0.50 -17.73
C THR A 280 -11.54 0.74 -16.98
N PHE A 281 -11.46 1.74 -16.11
CA PHE A 281 -10.31 2.06 -15.25
C PHE A 281 -10.69 3.08 -14.18
N SER A 282 -10.02 3.09 -13.03
CA SER A 282 -10.25 4.08 -11.96
C SER A 282 -9.09 5.05 -11.73
N VAL A 283 -7.93 4.77 -12.32
CA VAL A 283 -6.70 5.55 -12.14
C VAL A 283 -6.06 5.86 -13.49
N ILE A 284 -5.55 7.08 -13.62
CA ILE A 284 -4.70 7.52 -14.73
C ILE A 284 -3.32 7.87 -14.17
N ASN A 285 -2.27 7.23 -14.68
CA ASN A 285 -0.88 7.62 -14.44
C ASN A 285 -0.42 8.65 -15.46
N PHE A 286 0.30 9.68 -15.01
CA PHE A 286 0.87 10.72 -15.87
C PHE A 286 2.29 10.35 -16.27
N THR A 287 2.57 10.26 -17.57
CA THR A 287 3.92 9.98 -18.10
C THR A 287 4.71 11.25 -18.47
N ASP A 288 4.31 12.40 -17.91
CA ASP A 288 4.94 13.69 -18.14
C ASP A 288 5.93 14.06 -17.00
N ASN A 289 6.58 15.21 -17.16
CA ASN A 289 7.47 15.80 -16.16
C ASN A 289 6.74 16.74 -15.17
N GLY A 290 5.40 16.69 -15.09
CA GLY A 290 4.63 17.50 -14.14
C GLY A 290 4.83 17.05 -12.69
N PRO A 291 4.26 17.73 -11.69
CA PRO A 291 4.45 17.35 -10.29
C PRO A 291 3.65 16.09 -9.88
N PHE A 292 2.58 15.77 -10.60
CA PHE A 292 1.66 14.69 -10.22
C PHE A 292 2.06 13.35 -10.85
N THR A 293 1.96 12.26 -10.09
CA THR A 293 2.19 10.90 -10.60
C THR A 293 0.94 10.27 -11.18
N ARG A 294 -0.21 10.47 -10.54
CA ARG A 294 -1.48 9.86 -10.95
C ARG A 294 -2.70 10.61 -10.42
N GLU A 295 -3.85 10.30 -11.01
CA GLU A 295 -5.16 10.75 -10.61
C GLU A 295 -6.09 9.55 -10.39
N THR A 296 -6.85 9.57 -9.30
CA THR A 296 -7.87 8.57 -8.96
C THR A 296 -9.27 9.17 -9.09
N SER A 297 -10.17 8.49 -9.79
CA SER A 297 -11.60 8.82 -9.85
C SER A 297 -12.39 7.93 -8.89
N TRP A 298 -12.82 8.47 -7.75
CA TRP A 298 -13.41 7.69 -6.66
C TRP A 298 -14.77 7.07 -7.02
N ALA A 299 -15.59 7.80 -7.78
CA ALA A 299 -16.90 7.31 -8.24
C ALA A 299 -16.84 6.01 -9.06
N ARG A 300 -15.67 5.68 -9.62
CA ARG A 300 -15.43 4.46 -10.42
C ARG A 300 -15.09 3.23 -9.58
N LEU A 301 -14.85 3.41 -8.27
CA LEU A 301 -14.66 2.29 -7.35
C LEU A 301 -16.02 1.81 -6.84
N PRO A 302 -16.22 0.49 -6.65
CA PRO A 302 -17.51 -0.05 -6.25
C PRO A 302 -17.86 0.41 -4.82
N HIS A 303 -19.13 0.78 -4.61
CA HIS A 303 -19.63 1.30 -3.32
C HIS A 303 -18.97 2.58 -2.79
N HIS A 304 -18.29 3.35 -3.66
CA HIS A 304 -17.82 4.67 -3.31
C HIS A 304 -18.86 5.77 -3.47
N ILE A 305 -19.95 5.54 -4.21
CA ILE A 305 -21.06 6.48 -4.30
C ILE A 305 -22.11 6.09 -3.25
N HIS A 306 -22.28 6.95 -2.25
CA HIS A 306 -23.29 6.84 -1.20
C HIS A 306 -24.54 7.64 -1.55
N GLU A 307 -24.34 8.82 -2.14
CA GLU A 307 -25.43 9.70 -2.58
C GLU A 307 -25.08 10.34 -3.94
N ARG A 308 -26.09 10.45 -4.83
CA ARG A 308 -25.93 11.03 -6.16
C ARG A 308 -26.30 12.50 -6.12
N THR A 309 -25.33 13.34 -5.79
CA THR A 309 -25.51 14.80 -5.67
C THR A 309 -25.26 15.56 -6.97
N GLY A 310 -24.84 14.87 -8.05
CA GLY A 310 -24.38 15.50 -9.28
C GLY A 310 -22.91 15.93 -9.26
N TYR A 311 -22.17 15.58 -8.19
CA TYR A 311 -20.74 15.85 -8.05
C TYR A 311 -19.94 14.55 -7.92
N THR A 312 -18.67 14.60 -8.30
CA THR A 312 -17.69 13.53 -8.06
C THR A 312 -16.46 14.09 -7.35
N THR A 313 -15.66 13.22 -6.77
CA THR A 313 -14.34 13.57 -6.25
C THR A 313 -13.27 12.85 -7.05
N ILE A 314 -12.19 13.57 -7.34
CA ILE A 314 -10.93 13.03 -7.85
C ILE A 314 -9.79 13.35 -6.88
N THR A 315 -8.72 12.58 -6.92
CA THR A 315 -7.49 12.87 -6.16
C THR A 315 -6.29 12.82 -7.08
N LYS A 316 -5.48 13.89 -7.08
CA LYS A 316 -4.13 13.86 -7.66
C LYS A 316 -3.09 13.61 -6.58
N GLU A 317 -2.07 12.84 -6.93
CA GLU A 317 -0.96 12.48 -6.04
C GLU A 317 0.31 13.21 -6.42
N GLU A 318 0.86 13.98 -5.48
CA GLU A 318 2.14 14.69 -5.61
C GLU A 318 3.16 14.07 -4.64
N PRO A 319 4.12 13.28 -5.13
CA PRO A 319 5.14 12.70 -4.27
C PRO A 319 6.10 13.76 -3.72
N CYS A 320 6.51 13.61 -2.46
CA CYS A 320 7.42 14.52 -1.78
C CYS A 320 8.31 13.77 -0.79
N ASP A 321 9.27 14.48 -0.18
CA ASP A 321 9.92 13.97 1.01
C ASP A 321 8.91 13.94 2.17
N TYR A 322 9.02 12.95 3.06
CA TYR A 322 8.13 12.86 4.23
C TYR A 322 8.22 14.05 5.16
N ARG A 323 9.38 14.71 5.26
CA ARG A 323 9.58 15.94 6.04
C ARG A 323 8.76 17.11 5.52
N ASP A 324 8.44 17.10 4.23
CA ASP A 324 7.64 18.15 3.59
C ASP A 324 6.12 17.92 3.74
N ASN A 325 5.71 16.83 4.39
CA ASN A 325 4.31 16.42 4.53
C ASN A 325 4.04 15.93 5.96
N ASP A 326 4.37 16.76 6.94
CA ASP A 326 4.14 16.52 8.37
C ASP A 326 4.66 15.17 8.87
N TYR A 327 5.81 14.75 8.33
CA TYR A 327 6.46 13.47 8.63
C TYR A 327 5.57 12.24 8.36
N GLU A 328 4.63 12.36 7.41
CA GLU A 328 3.79 11.24 6.98
C GLU A 328 4.58 10.26 6.10
N ARG A 329 4.81 9.06 6.63
CA ARG A 329 5.68 8.04 6.05
C ARG A 329 4.87 7.06 5.22
N TYR A 330 5.11 7.02 3.90
CA TYR A 330 4.40 6.11 3.01
C TYR A 330 5.28 5.01 2.43
N TYR A 331 6.45 5.33 1.90
CA TYR A 331 7.30 4.34 1.24
C TYR A 331 8.72 4.39 1.80
N PRO A 332 9.26 3.29 2.36
CA PRO A 332 10.67 3.23 2.73
C PRO A 332 11.54 3.37 1.48
N VAL A 333 12.62 4.15 1.58
CA VAL A 333 13.53 4.41 0.46
C VAL A 333 14.63 3.37 0.44
N LYS A 334 14.76 2.68 -0.70
CA LYS A 334 15.86 1.76 -0.97
C LYS A 334 16.81 2.39 -1.97
N THR A 335 18.08 2.50 -1.61
CA THR A 335 19.15 3.04 -2.46
C THR A 335 20.02 1.91 -2.99
N ALA A 336 20.70 2.13 -4.13
CA ALA A 336 21.58 1.11 -4.71
C ALA A 336 22.81 0.80 -3.83
N ASP A 337 23.26 1.76 -3.02
CA ASP A 337 24.39 1.62 -2.10
C ASP A 337 24.06 0.86 -0.80
N GLY A 338 22.77 0.61 -0.51
CA GLY A 338 22.32 -0.15 0.66
C GLY A 338 22.44 0.55 2.01
N VAL A 339 22.74 1.86 2.04
CA VAL A 339 23.00 2.59 3.29
C VAL A 339 21.80 2.55 4.26
N ASN A 340 20.58 2.61 3.74
CA ASN A 340 19.36 2.59 4.54
C ASN A 340 19.10 1.21 5.14
N GLU A 341 19.38 0.14 4.39
CA GLU A 341 19.30 -1.25 4.87
C GLU A 341 20.29 -1.51 6.01
N GLU A 342 21.48 -0.92 5.97
CA GLU A 342 22.46 -1.00 7.05
C GLU A 342 21.98 -0.28 8.32
N ILE A 343 21.42 0.93 8.18
CA ILE A 343 20.79 1.66 9.30
C ILE A 343 19.67 0.80 9.92
N TYR A 344 18.76 0.28 9.09
CA TYR A 344 17.66 -0.55 9.58
C TYR A 344 18.17 -1.83 10.26
N THR A 345 19.24 -2.43 9.77
CA THR A 345 19.84 -3.63 10.39
C THR A 345 20.33 -3.36 11.81
N ARG A 346 20.89 -2.17 12.08
CA ARG A 346 21.29 -1.78 13.44
C ARG A 346 20.08 -1.65 14.37
N TYR A 347 19.04 -0.95 13.93
CA TYR A 347 17.79 -0.84 14.70
C TYR A 347 17.12 -2.19 14.93
N LYS A 348 17.12 -3.06 13.92
CA LYS A 348 16.57 -4.41 14.05
C LYS A 348 17.27 -5.20 15.14
N ARG A 349 18.62 -5.20 15.19
CA ARG A 349 19.39 -5.85 16.26
C ARG A 349 19.05 -5.29 17.64
N ARG A 350 18.87 -3.97 17.74
CA ARG A 350 18.45 -3.30 18.98
C ARG A 350 17.06 -3.78 19.42
N SER A 351 16.11 -3.85 18.49
CA SER A 351 14.77 -4.36 18.77
C SER A 351 14.73 -5.85 19.16
N GLU A 352 15.65 -6.66 18.65
CA GLU A 352 15.79 -8.06 19.04
C GLU A 352 16.25 -8.18 20.51
N ALA A 353 17.11 -7.27 20.99
CA ALA A 353 17.51 -7.19 22.39
C ALA A 353 16.35 -6.76 23.32
N ASP A 354 15.45 -5.90 22.82
CA ASP A 354 14.28 -5.41 23.57
C ASP A 354 13.02 -6.29 23.41
N SER A 355 13.15 -7.44 22.72
CA SER A 355 12.02 -8.28 22.27
C SER A 355 11.14 -8.87 23.38
N ASN A 356 11.61 -8.84 24.63
CA ASN A 356 10.78 -9.21 25.78
C ASN A 356 9.70 -8.15 26.07
N ARG A 357 9.99 -6.87 25.78
CA ARG A 357 9.14 -5.73 26.12
C ARG A 357 8.41 -5.14 24.91
N ILE A 358 9.02 -5.17 23.73
CA ILE A 358 8.45 -4.57 22.52
C ILE A 358 8.71 -5.41 21.28
N THR A 359 7.73 -5.45 20.37
CA THR A 359 7.85 -6.05 19.03
C THR A 359 7.41 -5.03 17.99
N PHE A 360 8.27 -4.75 17.00
CA PHE A 360 7.91 -3.87 15.89
C PHE A 360 7.14 -4.60 14.79
N ILE A 361 6.08 -3.96 14.30
CA ILE A 361 5.12 -4.54 13.36
C ILE A 361 4.80 -3.56 12.23
N GLY A 362 4.23 -4.09 11.13
CA GLY A 362 3.77 -3.28 10.00
C GLY A 362 4.89 -2.56 9.24
N ARG A 363 4.46 -1.68 8.33
CA ARG A 363 5.34 -0.99 7.36
C ARG A 363 6.43 -0.17 8.02
N CYS A 364 6.06 0.74 8.93
CA CYS A 364 7.02 1.69 9.53
C CYS A 364 7.89 1.02 10.60
N GLY A 365 7.31 0.14 11.43
CA GLY A 365 8.07 -0.59 12.45
C GLY A 365 9.10 -1.55 11.87
N THR A 366 8.87 -2.07 10.66
CA THR A 366 9.79 -3.03 10.01
C THR A 366 10.51 -2.49 8.78
N TYR A 367 10.40 -1.19 8.50
CA TYR A 367 10.99 -0.51 7.34
C TYR A 367 10.80 -1.29 6.02
N ARG A 368 9.58 -1.75 5.75
CA ARG A 368 9.27 -2.61 4.60
C ARG A 368 8.09 -2.09 3.81
N TYR A 369 8.23 -2.06 2.50
CA TYR A 369 7.09 -1.86 1.60
C TYR A 369 6.25 -3.14 1.60
N LEU A 370 5.07 -3.05 2.24
CA LEU A 370 4.12 -4.15 2.38
C LEU A 370 2.76 -3.75 1.80
N ASP A 371 2.17 -4.62 0.99
CA ASP A 371 0.76 -4.53 0.61
C ASP A 371 -0.16 -4.93 1.77
N MET A 372 -1.45 -4.63 1.68
CA MET A 372 -2.39 -4.84 2.79
C MET A 372 -2.49 -6.31 3.23
N ASP A 373 -2.51 -7.24 2.27
CA ASP A 373 -2.58 -8.67 2.55
C ASP A 373 -1.28 -9.19 3.21
N GLN A 374 -0.14 -8.66 2.78
CA GLN A 374 1.17 -8.95 3.38
C GLN A 374 1.24 -8.45 4.82
N VAL A 375 0.73 -7.25 5.11
CA VAL A 375 0.64 -6.71 6.48
C VAL A 375 -0.25 -7.60 7.36
N ILE A 376 -1.41 -8.02 6.86
CA ILE A 376 -2.33 -8.90 7.60
C ILE A 376 -1.67 -10.24 7.85
N ASN A 377 -1.11 -10.88 6.83
CA ASN A 377 -0.44 -12.19 6.96
C ASN A 377 0.74 -12.12 7.95
N GLN A 378 1.62 -11.12 7.81
CA GLN A 378 2.75 -10.92 8.74
C GLN A 378 2.26 -10.73 10.17
N SER A 379 1.15 -10.02 10.36
CA SER A 379 0.58 -9.76 11.68
C SER A 379 -0.03 -11.02 12.30
N LEU A 380 -0.79 -11.80 11.53
CA LEU A 380 -1.32 -13.10 11.96
C LEU A 380 -0.19 -14.04 12.39
N MET A 381 0.86 -14.16 11.58
CA MET A 381 2.01 -14.98 11.94
C MET A 381 2.78 -14.43 13.16
N GLY A 382 2.90 -13.10 13.26
CA GLY A 382 3.58 -12.42 14.36
C GLY A 382 2.93 -12.70 15.71
N VAL A 383 1.63 -12.41 15.81
CA VAL A 383 0.86 -12.60 17.05
C VAL A 383 0.74 -14.08 17.43
N GLN A 384 0.55 -14.99 16.46
CA GLN A 384 0.51 -16.43 16.73
C GLN A 384 1.83 -16.94 17.31
N ARG A 385 2.98 -16.52 16.77
CA ARG A 385 4.29 -16.87 17.34
C ARG A 385 4.47 -16.32 18.75
N TRP A 386 4.03 -15.09 19.00
CA TRP A 386 4.13 -14.47 20.31
C TRP A 386 3.26 -15.17 21.37
N LEU A 387 2.04 -15.58 21.00
CA LEU A 387 1.13 -16.36 21.84
C LEU A 387 1.68 -17.77 22.12
N ALA A 388 2.16 -18.46 21.09
CA ALA A 388 2.72 -19.80 21.20
C ALA A 388 3.95 -19.84 22.14
N ALA A 389 4.83 -18.84 22.04
CA ALA A 389 5.98 -18.70 22.93
C ALA A 389 5.60 -18.52 24.42
N ARG A 390 4.34 -18.16 24.71
CA ARG A 390 3.80 -17.95 26.07
C ARG A 390 2.82 -19.04 26.50
N GLY A 391 2.67 -20.10 25.72
CA GLY A 391 1.75 -21.21 26.01
C GLY A 391 0.27 -20.84 25.92
N VAL A 392 -0.06 -19.70 25.31
CA VAL A 392 -1.45 -19.28 25.09
C VAL A 392 -1.95 -19.97 23.82
N GLN A 393 -2.82 -20.97 23.97
CA GLN A 393 -3.48 -21.59 22.83
C GLN A 393 -4.55 -20.65 22.26
N SER A 394 -4.53 -20.42 20.95
CA SER A 394 -5.65 -19.79 20.25
C SER A 394 -6.87 -20.71 20.36
N ARG A 395 -7.97 -20.20 20.91
CA ARG A 395 -9.24 -20.93 20.95
C ARG A 395 -9.86 -21.06 19.57
#